data_AF-A0A834UB57-F1
#
_entry.id   AF-A0A834UB57-F1
#
_cell.length_a   1.000
_cell.length_b   1.000
_cell.length_c   1.000
_cell.angle_alpha   90.00
_cell.angle_beta   90.00
_cell.angle_gamma   90.00
#
_symmetry.space_group_name_H-M   'P 1'
#
loop_
_entity.id
_entity.type
_entity.pdbx_description
1 polymer ?
#
loop_
_entity_poly.entity_id
_entity_poly.type
_entity_poly.pdbx_seq_one_letter_code
_entity_poly.pdbx_strand_id
1 'polypeptide(L)'
;MRRKEKRKEEKRREEKRREEKRREEKRRRNEEIEHEIRTPVPVPQRLPSRQECINSLLYRSAMPQNRRRTPLSAFDSDVRSVTENCQRSEAHHAVDRDIEDRKDETSRMMLTERIPPQVLSTLLWIQREITYPRCTDKDKDVHGKEVERLVGEFYRYGSTRKLRRIRWLVANSAKGRNRQRRRITRGILSGCGYLDGSEISECISATIHISEKGMIPVFFAPDADICEVIDHYTKEPDNSCSQRNALVESARLARSCIQPLCDCEACNFGALIIPGGFGAVRTLSDFATKGCDCTVIPDLEKLIQDFSCEKKPIGTICIAGVLVARVLEGVKVTLGKDCSPDEWPYAEAIQIIRQMGAKVDMKDVKGVTKCKKYNVFSTPAWMYKPATYCDIHTAIGKLITMLKKCIRQ
;
A
#
# COMPACT_ATOMS: atom_id res chain seq x y z
N MET A 1 58.69 -5.66 -38.80
CA MET A 1 57.91 -6.18 -37.64
C MET A 1 58.37 -5.59 -36.30
N ARG A 2 59.65 -5.72 -35.90
CA ARG A 2 60.26 -5.21 -34.64
C ARG A 2 59.68 -3.94 -34.00
N ARG A 3 59.37 -2.86 -34.75
CA ARG A 3 58.74 -1.62 -34.22
C ARG A 3 57.30 -1.82 -33.70
N LYS A 4 56.52 -2.74 -34.27
CA LYS A 4 55.16 -3.09 -33.81
C LYS A 4 55.19 -3.95 -32.54
N GLU A 5 56.20 -4.81 -32.39
CA GLU A 5 56.40 -5.64 -31.20
C GLU A 5 56.80 -4.80 -29.99
N LYS A 6 57.79 -3.90 -30.13
CA LYS A 6 58.18 -2.97 -29.06
C LYS A 6 56.97 -2.16 -28.52
N ARG A 7 56.12 -1.63 -29.41
CA ARG A 7 54.90 -0.91 -29.03
C ARG A 7 53.84 -1.79 -28.33
N LYS A 8 53.75 -3.08 -28.66
CA LYS A 8 52.86 -4.03 -27.95
C LYS A 8 53.39 -4.35 -26.55
N GLU A 9 54.70 -4.50 -26.40
CA GLU A 9 55.34 -4.78 -25.12
C GLU A 9 55.27 -3.56 -24.18
N GLU A 10 55.50 -2.36 -24.71
CA GLU A 10 55.37 -1.09 -24.00
C GLU A 10 53.96 -0.90 -23.43
N LYS A 11 52.91 -1.14 -24.24
CA LYS A 11 51.51 -1.12 -23.78
C LYS A 11 51.24 -2.13 -22.66
N ARG A 12 51.76 -3.36 -22.76
CA ARG A 12 51.61 -4.38 -21.70
C ARG A 12 52.31 -3.97 -20.39
N ARG A 13 53.46 -3.28 -20.47
CA ARG A 13 54.17 -2.74 -19.30
C ARG A 13 53.39 -1.58 -18.67
N GLU A 14 52.77 -0.73 -19.48
CA GLU A 14 51.93 0.37 -19.01
C GLU A 14 50.63 -0.13 -18.34
N GLU A 15 49.98 -1.13 -18.94
CA GLU A 15 48.78 -1.77 -18.40
C GLU A 15 49.03 -2.42 -17.04
N LYS A 16 50.14 -3.17 -16.89
CA LYS A 16 50.57 -3.72 -15.58
C LYS A 16 50.78 -2.62 -14.54
N ARG A 17 51.45 -1.51 -14.88
CA ARG A 17 51.64 -0.37 -13.96
C ARG A 17 50.33 0.29 -13.54
N ARG A 18 49.32 0.33 -14.42
CA ARG A 18 47.98 0.84 -14.10
C ARG A 18 47.22 -0.11 -13.18
N GLU A 19 47.36 -1.43 -13.37
CA GLU A 19 46.75 -2.43 -12.51
C GLU A 19 47.37 -2.44 -11.10
N GLU A 20 48.71 -2.34 -11.02
CA GLU A 20 49.47 -2.25 -9.77
C GLU A 20 49.05 -1.03 -8.93
N LYS A 21 48.96 0.16 -9.55
CA LYS A 21 48.44 1.37 -8.90
C LYS A 21 47.01 1.20 -8.36
N ARG A 22 46.13 0.52 -9.09
CA ARG A 22 44.75 0.23 -8.63
C ARG A 22 44.73 -0.70 -7.42
N ARG A 23 45.63 -1.69 -7.37
CA ARG A 23 45.78 -2.59 -6.22
C ARG A 23 46.30 -1.84 -4.98
N GLU A 24 47.26 -0.95 -5.17
CA GLU A 24 47.82 -0.11 -4.10
C GLU A 24 46.77 0.89 -3.56
N GLU A 25 46.04 1.58 -4.44
CA GLU A 25 44.94 2.48 -4.05
C GLU A 25 43.84 1.75 -3.28
N LYS A 26 43.47 0.52 -3.71
CA LYS A 26 42.52 -0.33 -2.98
C LYS A 26 43.06 -0.73 -1.60
N ARG A 27 44.36 -1.00 -1.47
CA ARG A 27 44.97 -1.33 -0.17
C ARG A 27 44.94 -0.15 0.79
N ARG A 28 45.33 1.05 0.32
CA ARG A 28 45.29 2.28 1.13
C ARG A 28 43.86 2.63 1.59
N ARG A 29 42.86 2.48 0.72
CA ARG A 29 41.45 2.72 1.10
C ARG A 29 40.94 1.69 2.12
N ASN A 30 41.39 0.44 2.06
CA ASN A 30 41.08 -0.55 3.12
C ASN A 30 41.80 -0.21 4.44
N GLU A 31 43.06 0.24 4.40
CA GLU A 31 43.81 0.70 5.57
C GLU A 31 43.15 1.94 6.23
N GLU A 32 42.61 2.88 5.44
CA GLU A 32 41.82 4.03 5.90
C GLU A 32 40.51 3.58 6.61
N ILE A 33 39.77 2.64 6.02
CA ILE A 33 38.54 2.10 6.60
C ILE A 33 38.83 1.35 7.92
N GLU A 34 39.88 0.54 7.99
CA GLU A 34 40.28 -0.12 9.24
C GLU A 34 40.70 0.86 10.33
N HIS A 35 41.30 2.00 9.97
CA HIS A 35 41.62 3.08 10.90
C HIS A 35 40.35 3.77 11.41
N GLU A 36 39.42 4.11 10.52
CA GLU A 36 38.14 4.77 10.87
C GLU A 36 37.26 3.90 11.79
N ILE A 37 37.26 2.58 11.58
CA ILE A 37 36.58 1.60 12.46
C ILE A 37 37.23 1.53 13.85
N ARG A 38 38.56 1.75 13.97
CA ARG A 38 39.29 1.67 15.25
C ARG A 38 39.28 2.98 16.04
N THR A 39 38.92 4.11 15.44
CA THR A 39 38.82 5.40 16.14
C THR A 39 37.46 5.54 16.83
N PRO A 40 37.37 5.49 18.17
CA PRO A 40 36.10 5.70 18.86
C PRO A 40 35.62 7.14 18.68
N VAL A 41 34.39 7.30 18.17
CA VAL A 41 33.74 8.61 18.03
C VAL A 41 33.44 9.17 19.43
N PRO A 42 33.78 10.45 19.73
CA PRO A 42 33.47 11.03 21.03
C PRO A 42 31.95 11.12 21.24
N VAL A 43 31.46 10.44 22.28
CA VAL A 43 30.05 10.39 22.66
C VAL A 43 29.56 11.80 23.04
N PRO A 44 28.48 12.33 22.44
CA PRO A 44 27.91 13.62 22.84
C PRO A 44 27.46 13.60 24.30
N GLN A 45 27.74 14.67 25.04
CA GLN A 45 27.34 14.78 26.43
C GLN A 45 25.81 14.77 26.57
N ARG A 46 25.32 13.85 27.42
CA ARG A 46 23.97 13.73 28.02
C ARG A 46 22.84 14.51 27.34
N LEU A 47 21.97 13.78 26.62
CA LEU A 47 20.69 14.32 26.16
C LEU A 47 19.86 14.87 27.34
N PRO A 48 19.17 16.01 27.17
CA PRO A 48 18.33 16.59 28.21
C PRO A 48 17.15 15.67 28.54
N SER A 49 16.76 15.66 29.80
CA SER A 49 15.63 14.88 30.29
C SER A 49 14.31 15.37 29.69
N ARG A 50 13.31 14.49 29.65
CA ARG A 50 11.95 14.80 29.21
C ARG A 50 11.36 16.04 29.92
N GLN A 51 11.73 16.25 31.19
CA GLN A 51 11.28 17.40 31.97
C GLN A 51 11.93 18.72 31.53
N GLU A 52 13.22 18.70 31.16
CA GLU A 52 13.93 19.89 30.65
C GLU A 52 13.39 20.33 29.28
N CYS A 53 13.02 19.39 28.41
CA CYS A 53 12.32 19.69 27.16
C CYS A 53 10.93 20.31 27.39
N ILE A 54 10.16 19.80 28.35
CA ILE A 54 8.84 20.35 28.71
C ILE A 54 8.98 21.77 29.27
N ASN A 55 9.94 22.00 30.18
CA ASN A 55 10.19 23.31 30.77
C ASN A 55 10.61 24.34 29.70
N SER A 56 11.43 23.96 28.72
CA SER A 56 11.84 24.80 27.59
C SER A 56 10.67 25.23 26.70
N LEU A 57 9.74 24.30 26.42
CA LEU A 57 8.53 24.59 25.65
C LEU A 57 7.58 25.55 26.40
N LEU A 58 7.37 25.33 27.70
CA LEU A 58 6.55 26.21 28.53
C LEU A 58 7.15 27.62 28.65
N TYR A 59 8.47 27.75 28.77
CA TYR A 59 9.15 29.05 28.85
C TYR A 59 9.01 29.88 27.56
N ARG A 60 8.96 29.22 26.39
CA ARG A 60 8.69 29.90 25.10
C ARG A 60 7.24 30.37 24.95
N SER A 61 6.29 29.76 25.64
CA SER A 61 4.87 30.13 25.60
C SER A 61 4.51 31.32 26.52
N ALA A 62 5.41 31.73 27.41
CA ALA A 62 5.13 32.71 28.48
C ALA A 62 5.58 34.17 28.16
N MET A 63 6.08 34.46 26.96
CA MET A 63 6.49 35.81 26.57
C MET A 63 5.29 36.67 26.10
N PRO A 64 5.00 37.83 26.72
CA PRO A 64 3.86 38.65 26.34
C PRO A 64 4.11 39.38 25.02
N GLN A 65 3.37 39.03 23.96
CA GLN A 65 3.40 39.78 22.71
C GLN A 65 2.65 41.11 22.84
N ASN A 66 3.34 42.19 22.47
CA ASN A 66 2.85 43.55 22.66
C ASN A 66 1.80 43.92 21.59
N ARG A 67 0.73 44.62 21.99
CA ARG A 67 -0.46 44.82 21.16
C ARG A 67 -0.28 45.91 20.10
N ARG A 68 -0.84 45.69 18.90
CA ARG A 68 -1.63 46.71 18.19
C ARG A 68 -2.95 46.10 17.74
N ARG A 69 -4.05 46.85 17.93
CA ARG A 69 -5.44 46.44 17.66
C ARG A 69 -5.97 47.14 16.41
N THR A 70 -6.87 46.47 15.68
CA THR A 70 -8.18 47.00 15.19
C THR A 70 -9.08 45.81 14.76
N PRO A 71 -10.43 45.93 14.72
CA PRO A 71 -11.30 44.85 15.22
C PRO A 71 -12.56 44.48 14.39
N LEU A 72 -13.33 43.48 14.90
CA LEU A 72 -14.70 43.04 14.52
C LEU A 72 -14.82 42.39 13.11
N SER A 73 -15.59 41.31 12.86
CA SER A 73 -16.52 40.46 13.65
C SER A 73 -16.63 39.06 12.96
N ALA A 74 -17.46 38.04 13.30
CA ALA A 74 -18.63 37.94 14.18
C ALA A 74 -18.92 36.47 14.63
N PHE A 75 -19.62 36.34 15.78
CA PHE A 75 -20.56 35.29 16.24
C PHE A 75 -20.19 33.79 16.44
N ASP A 76 -20.52 33.36 17.67
CA ASP A 76 -20.63 32.01 18.25
C ASP A 76 -21.60 31.06 17.49
N SER A 77 -21.55 29.73 17.65
CA SER A 77 -22.10 29.06 18.85
C SER A 77 -21.93 27.53 18.91
N ASP A 78 -22.05 27.04 20.15
CA ASP A 78 -22.47 25.70 20.60
C ASP A 78 -21.54 24.48 20.51
N VAL A 79 -20.75 24.34 21.59
CA VAL A 79 -20.42 23.05 22.22
C VAL A 79 -21.32 22.85 23.45
N ARG A 80 -22.08 21.75 23.54
CA ARG A 80 -22.62 21.20 24.80
C ARG A 80 -23.03 19.73 24.70
N SER A 81 -23.06 19.08 25.86
CA SER A 81 -23.47 17.68 26.16
C SER A 81 -22.74 16.53 25.45
N VAL A 82 -21.64 16.07 26.07
CA VAL A 82 -21.22 14.66 26.07
C VAL A 82 -20.96 14.22 27.52
N THR A 83 -22.03 13.80 28.20
CA THR A 83 -22.03 13.03 29.46
C THR A 83 -23.40 12.36 29.57
N GLU A 84 -23.45 11.18 30.20
CA GLU A 84 -24.63 10.31 30.37
C GLU A 84 -25.07 9.57 29.06
N ASN A 85 -25.28 8.25 29.02
CA ASN A 85 -25.25 7.22 30.07
C ASN A 85 -24.61 5.91 29.61
N CYS A 86 -23.90 5.26 30.53
CA CYS A 86 -23.54 3.85 30.42
C CYS A 86 -24.58 3.03 31.18
N GLN A 87 -25.38 2.19 30.48
CA GLN A 87 -26.03 0.98 31.01
C GLN A 87 -26.96 0.36 29.95
N ARG A 88 -26.57 -0.81 29.42
CA ARG A 88 -27.39 -2.04 29.25
C ARG A 88 -26.68 -3.04 28.35
N SER A 89 -26.07 -4.04 28.98
CA SER A 89 -25.87 -5.37 28.40
C SER A 89 -27.22 -6.10 28.26
N GLU A 90 -27.18 -7.30 27.65
CA GLU A 90 -28.27 -8.31 27.62
C GLU A 90 -29.43 -8.09 26.63
N ALA A 91 -29.19 -8.37 25.35
CA ALA A 91 -30.24 -8.71 24.37
C ALA A 91 -29.73 -9.48 23.12
N HIS A 92 -28.85 -10.47 23.26
CA HIS A 92 -28.22 -11.19 22.13
C HIS A 92 -28.63 -12.66 21.97
N HIS A 93 -29.91 -12.99 22.19
CA HIS A 93 -30.51 -14.31 21.82
C HIS A 93 -31.94 -14.19 21.23
N ALA A 94 -32.34 -12.99 20.78
CA ALA A 94 -33.65 -12.73 20.17
C ALA A 94 -33.59 -12.34 18.67
N VAL A 95 -32.43 -11.91 18.17
CA VAL A 95 -32.32 -11.23 16.86
C VAL A 95 -32.37 -12.20 15.66
N ASP A 96 -32.01 -13.47 15.83
CA ASP A 96 -31.98 -14.43 14.71
C ASP A 96 -33.38 -14.96 14.33
N ARG A 97 -34.31 -15.10 15.29
CA ARG A 97 -35.70 -15.54 14.99
C ARG A 97 -36.49 -14.48 14.19
N ASP A 98 -36.34 -13.21 14.57
CA ASP A 98 -36.93 -12.06 13.85
C ASP A 98 -36.48 -11.93 12.37
N ILE A 99 -35.35 -12.54 12.00
CA ILE A 99 -34.81 -12.52 10.63
C ILE A 99 -35.33 -13.71 9.80
N GLU A 100 -35.65 -14.84 10.43
CA GLU A 100 -36.29 -15.97 9.75
C GLU A 100 -37.80 -15.78 9.58
N ASP A 101 -38.52 -15.30 10.60
CA ASP A 101 -39.96 -15.02 10.47
C ASP A 101 -40.25 -13.96 9.39
N ARG A 102 -39.40 -12.92 9.25
CA ARG A 102 -39.55 -11.91 8.19
C ARG A 102 -39.27 -12.44 6.78
N LYS A 103 -38.42 -13.47 6.62
CA LYS A 103 -38.23 -14.15 5.32
C LYS A 103 -39.48 -14.93 4.96
N ASP A 104 -40.06 -15.65 5.92
CA ASP A 104 -41.29 -16.41 5.70
C ASP A 104 -42.50 -15.51 5.42
N GLU A 105 -42.58 -14.34 6.07
CA GLU A 105 -43.65 -13.37 5.82
C GLU A 105 -43.53 -12.70 4.43
N THR A 106 -42.32 -12.33 3.99
CA THR A 106 -42.11 -11.85 2.60
C THR A 106 -42.33 -12.95 1.56
N SER A 107 -41.95 -14.20 1.84
CA SER A 107 -42.22 -15.34 0.96
C SER A 107 -43.70 -15.70 0.89
N ARG A 108 -44.45 -15.58 2.01
CA ARG A 108 -45.92 -15.74 2.03
C ARG A 108 -46.64 -14.64 1.24
N MET A 109 -46.25 -13.37 1.37
CA MET A 109 -46.84 -12.29 0.58
C MET A 109 -46.63 -12.44 -0.93
N MET A 110 -45.52 -13.04 -1.39
CA MET A 110 -45.31 -13.31 -2.82
C MET A 110 -46.23 -14.40 -3.39
N LEU A 111 -46.92 -15.19 -2.55
CA LEU A 111 -47.78 -16.29 -2.97
C LEU A 111 -49.27 -15.95 -3.02
N THR A 112 -49.71 -14.83 -2.42
CA THR A 112 -51.15 -14.52 -2.25
C THR A 112 -51.69 -13.34 -3.05
N GLU A 113 -50.85 -12.47 -3.61
CA GLU A 113 -51.29 -11.36 -4.47
C GLU A 113 -50.64 -11.39 -5.86
N ARG A 114 -51.45 -11.11 -6.91
CA ARG A 114 -50.98 -11.06 -8.30
C ARG A 114 -50.16 -9.80 -8.58
N ILE A 115 -48.90 -9.79 -8.12
CA ILE A 115 -47.92 -8.74 -8.47
C ILE A 115 -47.74 -8.72 -10.00
N PRO A 116 -47.91 -7.57 -10.69
CA PRO A 116 -47.73 -7.49 -12.13
C PRO A 116 -46.30 -7.92 -12.55
N PRO A 117 -46.10 -8.66 -13.66
CA PRO A 117 -44.77 -9.19 -14.04
C PRO A 117 -43.67 -8.11 -14.20
N GLN A 118 -44.07 -6.88 -14.56
CA GLN A 118 -43.18 -5.72 -14.68
C GLN A 118 -42.67 -5.22 -13.31
N VAL A 119 -43.47 -5.41 -12.25
CA VAL A 119 -43.12 -5.09 -10.87
C VAL A 119 -42.24 -6.21 -10.29
N LEU A 120 -42.63 -7.48 -10.49
CA LEU A 120 -41.85 -8.63 -10.04
C LEU A 120 -40.44 -8.64 -10.65
N SER A 121 -40.30 -8.38 -11.95
CA SER A 121 -38.98 -8.25 -12.59
C SER A 121 -38.16 -7.05 -12.10
N THR A 122 -38.81 -5.96 -11.68
CA THR A 122 -38.11 -4.81 -11.08
C THR A 122 -37.69 -5.09 -9.64
N LEU A 123 -38.53 -5.77 -8.85
CA LEU A 123 -38.19 -6.21 -7.49
C LEU A 123 -37.07 -7.25 -7.51
N LEU A 124 -37.13 -8.25 -8.40
CA LEU A 124 -36.05 -9.22 -8.62
C LEU A 124 -34.76 -8.56 -9.11
N TRP A 125 -34.83 -7.51 -9.94
CA TRP A 125 -33.64 -6.74 -10.34
C TRP A 125 -33.07 -5.92 -9.18
N ILE A 126 -33.91 -5.22 -8.41
CA ILE A 126 -33.49 -4.48 -7.20
C ILE A 126 -32.87 -5.44 -6.19
N GLN A 127 -33.50 -6.59 -5.96
CA GLN A 127 -33.00 -7.62 -5.07
C GLN A 127 -31.65 -8.12 -5.58
N ARG A 128 -31.53 -8.55 -6.85
CA ARG A 128 -30.26 -9.00 -7.46
C ARG A 128 -29.12 -7.96 -7.39
N GLU A 129 -29.42 -6.68 -7.58
CA GLU A 129 -28.42 -5.60 -7.53
C GLU A 129 -28.11 -5.09 -6.10
N ILE A 130 -28.86 -5.56 -5.09
CA ILE A 130 -28.63 -5.28 -3.65
C ILE A 130 -28.13 -6.53 -2.90
N THR A 131 -28.47 -7.76 -3.32
CA THR A 131 -28.10 -9.03 -2.68
C THR A 131 -26.80 -9.65 -3.17
N TYR A 132 -26.09 -8.98 -4.07
CA TYR A 132 -24.63 -9.14 -4.23
C TYR A 132 -23.98 -7.77 -4.03
N PRO A 133 -23.54 -7.49 -2.80
CA PRO A 133 -22.29 -8.10 -2.34
C PRO A 133 -22.41 -8.88 -1.02
N ARG A 134 -21.50 -9.84 -0.82
CA ARG A 134 -21.11 -10.27 0.53
C ARG A 134 -20.32 -9.13 1.19
N CYS A 135 -21.01 -8.18 1.81
CA CYS A 135 -20.45 -7.36 2.88
C CYS A 135 -21.58 -6.70 3.69
N THR A 136 -21.62 -6.95 4.99
CA THR A 136 -22.59 -6.35 5.91
C THR A 136 -22.08 -5.01 6.39
N ASP A 137 -22.58 -3.92 5.82
CA ASP A 137 -22.11 -2.58 6.14
C ASP A 137 -23.24 -1.62 6.53
N LYS A 138 -22.97 -0.72 7.48
CA LYS A 138 -23.99 0.08 8.20
C LYS A 138 -24.37 1.39 7.49
N ASP A 139 -23.65 1.79 6.45
CA ASP A 139 -23.81 3.06 5.72
C ASP A 139 -25.01 3.12 4.74
N LYS A 140 -26.20 2.67 5.15
CA LYS A 140 -27.42 2.70 4.31
C LYS A 140 -28.12 4.08 4.23
N ASP A 141 -27.66 5.07 4.98
CA ASP A 141 -28.61 5.89 5.73
C ASP A 141 -29.19 7.15 5.06
N VAL A 142 -28.78 7.50 3.83
CA VAL A 142 -29.35 8.64 3.08
C VAL A 142 -30.08 8.21 1.81
N HIS A 143 -29.45 7.43 0.94
CA HIS A 143 -30.09 6.94 -0.28
C HIS A 143 -30.94 5.68 -0.05
N GLY A 144 -30.65 4.88 0.99
CA GLY A 144 -31.47 3.73 1.36
C GLY A 144 -32.86 4.17 1.82
N LYS A 145 -32.94 5.12 2.77
CA LYS A 145 -34.20 5.70 3.27
C LYS A 145 -35.06 6.30 2.16
N GLU A 146 -34.47 7.02 1.21
CA GLU A 146 -35.21 7.59 0.06
C GLU A 146 -35.74 6.50 -0.90
N VAL A 147 -34.98 5.42 -1.12
CA VAL A 147 -35.43 4.27 -1.91
C VAL A 147 -36.53 3.48 -1.17
N GLU A 148 -36.37 3.23 0.12
CA GLU A 148 -37.38 2.56 0.97
C GLU A 148 -38.68 3.37 1.02
N ARG A 149 -38.59 4.70 1.19
CA ARG A 149 -39.74 5.62 1.12
C ARG A 149 -40.44 5.54 -0.24
N LEU A 150 -39.70 5.61 -1.34
CA LEU A 150 -40.28 5.55 -2.68
C LEU A 150 -40.85 4.16 -3.03
N VAL A 151 -40.29 3.07 -2.49
CA VAL A 151 -40.83 1.71 -2.60
C VAL A 151 -42.13 1.58 -1.78
N GLY A 152 -42.15 2.05 -0.53
CA GLY A 152 -43.36 2.07 0.31
C GLY A 152 -44.48 2.94 -0.27
N GLU A 153 -44.13 4.09 -0.88
CA GLU A 153 -45.08 4.92 -1.63
C GLU A 153 -45.55 4.28 -2.95
N PHE A 154 -44.75 3.40 -3.57
CA PHE A 154 -45.15 2.66 -4.76
C PHE A 154 -46.16 1.55 -4.42
N TYR A 155 -45.91 0.77 -3.37
CA TYR A 155 -46.86 -0.22 -2.85
C TYR A 155 -48.22 0.41 -2.50
N ARG A 156 -48.25 1.69 -2.09
CA ARG A 156 -49.47 2.38 -1.67
C ARG A 156 -50.26 3.08 -2.79
N TYR A 157 -49.66 3.36 -3.95
CA TYR A 157 -50.26 4.22 -5.00
C TYR A 157 -49.99 3.82 -6.47
N GLY A 158 -49.29 2.71 -6.76
CA GLY A 158 -49.29 2.08 -8.09
C GLY A 158 -48.80 2.92 -9.29
N SER A 159 -47.84 3.83 -9.11
CA SER A 159 -47.43 4.76 -10.18
C SER A 159 -46.17 4.34 -10.95
N THR A 160 -46.31 4.05 -12.24
CA THR A 160 -45.20 3.71 -13.16
C THR A 160 -44.16 4.82 -13.33
N ARG A 161 -44.54 6.09 -13.11
CA ARG A 161 -43.59 7.22 -13.11
C ARG A 161 -42.64 7.16 -11.91
N LYS A 162 -43.09 6.70 -10.73
CA LYS A 162 -42.22 6.51 -9.55
C LYS A 162 -41.22 5.36 -9.78
N LEU A 163 -41.66 4.22 -10.34
CA LEU A 163 -40.77 3.12 -10.74
C LEU A 163 -39.60 3.57 -11.62
N ARG A 164 -39.86 4.40 -12.65
CA ARG A 164 -38.79 4.95 -13.51
C ARG A 164 -37.80 5.82 -12.74
N ARG A 165 -38.27 6.62 -11.77
CA ARG A 165 -37.43 7.48 -10.93
C ARG A 165 -36.61 6.68 -9.91
N ILE A 166 -37.18 5.65 -9.28
CA ILE A 166 -36.44 4.69 -8.42
C ILE A 166 -35.34 4.01 -9.23
N ARG A 167 -35.67 3.43 -10.39
CA ARG A 167 -34.71 2.74 -11.26
C ARG A 167 -33.58 3.67 -11.72
N TRP A 168 -33.88 4.94 -12.00
CA TRP A 168 -32.87 5.96 -12.34
C TRP A 168 -31.99 6.33 -11.14
N LEU A 169 -32.56 6.54 -9.95
CA LEU A 169 -31.82 6.85 -8.72
C LEU A 169 -30.88 5.70 -8.29
N VAL A 170 -31.38 4.47 -8.27
CA VAL A 170 -30.58 3.27 -7.96
C VAL A 170 -29.46 3.09 -8.99
N ALA A 171 -29.77 3.17 -10.29
CA ALA A 171 -28.75 3.02 -11.34
C ALA A 171 -27.67 4.12 -11.30
N ASN A 172 -28.03 5.37 -10.98
CA ASN A 172 -27.05 6.46 -10.88
C ASN A 172 -26.24 6.41 -9.58
N SER A 173 -26.86 6.05 -8.46
CA SER A 173 -26.16 5.88 -7.18
C SER A 173 -25.17 4.71 -7.23
N ALA A 174 -25.50 3.63 -7.94
CA ALA A 174 -24.57 2.53 -8.21
C ALA A 174 -23.46 2.94 -9.18
N LYS A 175 -23.78 3.60 -10.31
CA LYS A 175 -22.79 4.08 -11.30
C LYS A 175 -21.80 5.09 -10.72
N GLY A 176 -22.26 6.02 -9.87
CA GLY A 176 -21.40 6.99 -9.18
C GLY A 176 -20.43 6.31 -8.22
N ARG A 177 -20.93 5.47 -7.31
CA ARG A 177 -20.10 4.72 -6.36
C ARG A 177 -19.10 3.79 -7.04
N ASN A 178 -19.49 3.10 -8.11
CA ASN A 178 -18.60 2.20 -8.85
C ASN A 178 -17.49 2.97 -9.62
N ARG A 179 -17.81 4.14 -10.20
CA ARG A 179 -16.79 5.06 -10.77
C ARG A 179 -15.82 5.60 -9.71
N GLN A 180 -16.30 5.87 -8.50
CA GLN A 180 -15.44 6.39 -7.43
C GLN A 180 -14.50 5.31 -6.88
N ARG A 181 -15.01 4.10 -6.59
CA ARG A 181 -14.22 2.91 -6.19
C ARG A 181 -13.05 2.62 -7.16
N ARG A 182 -13.28 2.78 -8.46
CA ARG A 182 -12.25 2.62 -9.50
C ARG A 182 -11.09 3.61 -9.40
N ARG A 183 -11.25 4.77 -8.76
CA ARG A 183 -10.16 5.75 -8.56
C ARG A 183 -9.42 5.56 -7.24
N ILE A 184 -9.85 4.62 -6.39
CA ILE A 184 -9.17 4.31 -5.12
C ILE A 184 -8.05 3.31 -5.40
N THR A 185 -6.83 3.67 -5.01
CA THR A 185 -5.62 2.84 -5.12
C THR A 185 -5.21 2.40 -3.73
N ARG A 186 -5.00 1.10 -3.57
CA ARG A 186 -4.59 0.50 -2.30
C ARG A 186 -3.07 0.43 -2.21
N GLY A 187 -2.50 0.88 -1.09
CA GLY A 187 -1.10 0.67 -0.73
C GLY A 187 -0.98 -0.36 0.39
N ILE A 188 -0.22 -1.44 0.17
CA ILE A 188 0.12 -2.41 1.24
C ILE A 188 1.47 -2.03 1.83
N LEU A 189 1.51 -1.78 3.13
CA LEU A 189 2.69 -1.41 3.89
C LEU A 189 3.08 -2.53 4.86
N SER A 190 4.30 -2.45 5.39
CA SER A 190 4.95 -3.52 6.16
C SER A 190 5.80 -3.02 7.35
N GLY A 191 5.67 -1.72 7.68
CA GLY A 191 6.49 -0.99 8.65
C GLY A 191 6.93 0.37 8.08
N CYS A 192 7.83 1.07 8.76
CA CYS A 192 8.31 2.40 8.36
C CYS A 192 9.84 2.51 8.42
N GLY A 193 10.51 1.91 7.45
CA GLY A 193 11.95 1.76 7.40
C GLY A 193 12.30 0.74 6.32
N TYR A 194 13.40 0.91 5.57
CA TYR A 194 13.70 0.00 4.47
C TYR A 194 14.29 -1.34 4.93
N LEU A 195 14.88 -1.43 6.13
CA LEU A 195 15.51 -2.65 6.66
C LEU A 195 14.55 -3.54 7.45
N ASP A 196 13.49 -2.97 8.01
CA ASP A 196 12.51 -3.64 8.88
C ASP A 196 11.04 -3.45 8.44
N GLY A 197 10.79 -2.69 7.37
CA GLY A 197 9.44 -2.35 6.92
C GLY A 197 9.35 -1.96 5.45
N SER A 198 8.47 -1.00 5.14
CA SER A 198 8.33 -0.44 3.79
C SER A 198 9.34 0.68 3.54
N GLU A 199 9.91 0.69 2.33
CA GLU A 199 10.81 1.77 1.90
C GLU A 199 10.04 3.10 1.80
N ILE A 200 10.51 4.09 2.55
CA ILE A 200 9.85 5.36 2.79
C ILE A 200 9.72 6.16 1.49
N SER A 201 10.82 6.30 0.73
CA SER A 201 10.82 7.16 -0.47
C SER A 201 10.01 6.58 -1.64
N GLU A 202 9.95 5.25 -1.76
CA GLU A 202 9.08 4.51 -2.68
C GLU A 202 7.60 4.71 -2.32
N CYS A 203 7.25 4.52 -1.04
CA CYS A 203 5.89 4.72 -0.54
C CYS A 203 5.41 6.17 -0.77
N ILE A 204 6.23 7.15 -0.39
CA ILE A 204 5.91 8.58 -0.58
C ILE A 204 5.84 8.94 -2.08
N SER A 205 6.78 8.47 -2.91
CA SER A 205 6.74 8.71 -4.36
C SER A 205 5.51 8.11 -5.03
N ALA A 206 5.12 6.89 -4.65
CA ALA A 206 3.90 6.27 -5.14
C ALA A 206 2.67 7.11 -4.72
N THR A 207 2.60 7.50 -3.45
CA THR A 207 1.51 8.30 -2.88
C THR A 207 1.34 9.65 -3.58
N ILE A 208 2.44 10.38 -3.81
CA ILE A 208 2.45 11.63 -4.59
C ILE A 208 1.89 11.38 -5.99
N HIS A 209 2.45 10.42 -6.72
CA HIS A 209 2.03 10.17 -8.10
C HIS A 209 0.60 9.65 -8.25
N ILE A 210 0.08 8.90 -7.27
CA ILE A 210 -1.34 8.49 -7.21
C ILE A 210 -2.22 9.74 -7.08
N SER A 211 -1.87 10.61 -6.13
CA SER A 211 -2.62 11.84 -5.80
C SER A 211 -2.64 12.85 -6.95
N GLU A 212 -1.48 13.16 -7.54
CA GLU A 212 -1.35 14.00 -8.75
C GLU A 212 -2.22 13.52 -9.90
N LYS A 213 -2.40 12.20 -10.02
CA LYS A 213 -3.16 11.58 -11.11
C LYS A 213 -4.63 11.44 -10.75
N GLY A 214 -5.09 12.09 -9.67
CA GLY A 214 -6.49 12.13 -9.25
C GLY A 214 -7.02 10.76 -8.86
N MET A 215 -6.16 9.93 -8.26
CA MET A 215 -6.51 8.68 -7.59
C MET A 215 -6.34 8.89 -6.08
N ILE A 216 -7.07 8.12 -5.28
CA ILE A 216 -7.08 8.26 -3.81
C ILE A 216 -6.26 7.11 -3.22
N PRO A 217 -5.11 7.36 -2.57
CA PRO A 217 -4.38 6.32 -1.86
C PRO A 217 -5.12 5.95 -0.56
N VAL A 218 -5.23 4.65 -0.26
CA VAL A 218 -5.69 4.13 1.03
C VAL A 218 -4.74 3.02 1.46
N PHE A 219 -4.29 3.08 2.71
CA PHE A 219 -3.20 2.25 3.21
C PHE A 219 -3.72 1.10 4.06
N PHE A 220 -3.04 -0.05 3.92
CA PHE A 220 -3.30 -1.26 4.70
C PHE A 220 -1.97 -1.87 5.13
N ALA A 221 -1.91 -2.48 6.31
CA ALA A 221 -0.75 -3.22 6.80
C ALA A 221 -1.22 -4.38 7.68
N PRO A 222 -0.47 -5.49 7.76
CA PRO A 222 -0.81 -6.57 8.68
C PRO A 222 -0.69 -6.08 10.12
N ASP A 223 -1.67 -6.43 10.96
CA ASP A 223 -1.56 -6.28 12.41
C ASP A 223 -0.72 -7.44 12.95
N ALA A 224 0.59 -7.32 12.77
CA ALA A 224 1.59 -8.34 13.07
C ALA A 224 2.90 -7.69 13.49
N ASP A 225 3.69 -8.40 14.29
CA ASP A 225 5.00 -7.93 14.71
C ASP A 225 6.01 -7.94 13.55
N ILE A 226 6.89 -6.94 13.55
CA ILE A 226 8.03 -6.84 12.64
C ILE A 226 9.08 -7.85 13.08
N CYS A 227 9.53 -8.74 12.17
CA CYS A 227 10.38 -9.88 12.53
C CYS A 227 11.72 -9.52 13.19
N GLU A 228 12.29 -8.35 12.87
CA GLU A 228 13.50 -7.83 13.50
C GLU A 228 13.50 -6.30 13.38
N VAL A 229 13.67 -5.61 14.51
CA VAL A 229 13.76 -4.14 14.54
C VAL A 229 15.20 -3.74 14.25
N ILE A 230 15.42 -2.85 13.29
CA ILE A 230 16.76 -2.47 12.84
C ILE A 230 17.03 -0.99 13.14
N ASP A 231 18.13 -0.69 13.83
CA ASP A 231 18.65 0.67 13.83
C ASP A 231 19.18 1.00 12.43
N HIS A 232 18.51 1.91 11.73
CA HIS A 232 18.87 2.28 10.37
C HIS A 232 20.16 3.11 10.27
N TYR A 233 20.67 3.63 11.39
CA TYR A 233 21.95 4.34 11.43
C TYR A 233 23.14 3.36 11.45
N THR A 234 23.17 2.44 12.41
CA THR A 234 24.20 1.38 12.49
C THR A 234 24.00 0.26 11.47
N LYS A 235 22.74 0.02 11.04
CA LYS A 235 22.25 -1.09 10.21
C LYS A 235 22.26 -2.46 10.89
N GLU A 236 22.38 -2.47 12.21
CA GLU A 236 22.38 -3.68 13.05
C GLU A 236 21.03 -3.87 13.76
N PRO A 237 20.71 -5.09 14.23
CA PRO A 237 19.52 -5.35 15.05
C PRO A 237 19.53 -4.54 16.36
N ASP A 238 18.45 -3.78 16.60
CA ASP A 238 18.28 -3.00 17.81
C ASP A 238 17.73 -3.88 18.95
N ASN A 239 18.64 -4.66 19.54
CA ASN A 239 18.37 -5.51 20.70
C ASN A 239 17.96 -4.73 21.97
N SER A 240 17.97 -3.39 21.96
CA SER A 240 17.55 -2.55 23.08
C SER A 240 16.10 -2.04 22.96
N CYS A 241 15.52 -2.12 21.76
CA CYS A 241 14.15 -1.70 21.49
C CYS A 241 13.14 -2.82 21.79
N SER A 242 11.97 -2.46 22.28
CA SER A 242 10.83 -3.37 22.34
C SER A 242 10.35 -3.73 20.94
N GLN A 243 9.74 -4.91 20.79
CA GLN A 243 9.09 -5.35 19.56
C GLN A 243 8.15 -4.28 18.98
N ARG A 244 8.17 -4.11 17.66
CA ARG A 244 7.34 -3.14 16.93
C ARG A 244 6.33 -3.85 16.05
N ASN A 245 5.14 -3.25 15.92
CA ASN A 245 4.06 -3.77 15.10
C ASN A 245 4.02 -3.08 13.74
N ALA A 246 3.82 -3.86 12.67
CA ALA A 246 3.88 -3.40 11.29
C ALA A 246 2.75 -2.42 10.93
N LEU A 247 1.53 -2.60 11.46
CA LEU A 247 0.41 -1.67 11.27
C LEU A 247 0.65 -0.34 12.00
N VAL A 248 1.09 -0.41 13.25
CA VAL A 248 1.41 0.78 14.08
C VAL A 248 2.52 1.61 13.44
N GLU A 249 3.61 0.99 12.99
CA GLU A 249 4.71 1.71 12.35
C GLU A 249 4.33 2.22 10.95
N SER A 250 3.56 1.45 10.17
CA SER A 250 3.03 1.91 8.87
C SER A 250 2.10 3.12 8.99
N ALA A 251 1.42 3.31 10.12
CA ALA A 251 0.60 4.49 10.38
C ALA A 251 1.39 5.80 10.29
N ARG A 252 2.71 5.78 10.51
CA ARG A 252 3.61 6.94 10.32
C ARG A 252 3.61 7.43 8.86
N LEU A 253 3.70 6.50 7.90
CA LEU A 253 3.65 6.79 6.46
C LEU A 253 2.26 7.25 6.02
N ALA A 254 1.23 6.60 6.57
CA ALA A 254 -0.17 6.85 6.23
C ALA A 254 -0.81 8.06 6.95
N ARG A 255 -0.07 8.75 7.84
CA ARG A 255 -0.57 9.83 8.72
C ARG A 255 -1.81 9.40 9.54
N SER A 256 -1.75 8.20 10.11
CA SER A 256 -2.84 7.51 10.82
C SER A 256 -4.03 7.05 9.94
N CYS A 257 -4.06 7.36 8.64
CA CYS A 257 -5.10 6.91 7.72
C CYS A 257 -4.79 5.50 7.15
N ILE A 258 -4.72 4.51 8.03
CA ILE A 258 -4.39 3.11 7.72
C ILE A 258 -5.41 2.15 8.35
N GLN A 259 -5.59 0.97 7.74
CA GLN A 259 -6.46 -0.09 8.24
C GLN A 259 -5.72 -1.44 8.33
N PRO A 260 -6.18 -2.38 9.18
CA PRO A 260 -5.69 -3.77 9.17
C PRO A 260 -5.81 -4.45 7.81
N LEU A 261 -4.84 -5.29 7.46
CA LEU A 261 -4.83 -6.04 6.20
C LEU A 261 -5.96 -7.09 6.10
N CYS A 262 -6.55 -7.54 7.21
CA CYS A 262 -7.70 -8.43 7.17
C CYS A 262 -8.96 -7.76 6.59
N ASP A 263 -9.10 -6.43 6.75
CA ASP A 263 -10.25 -5.63 6.28
C ASP A 263 -10.18 -5.33 4.76
N CYS A 264 -9.29 -6.02 4.05
CA CYS A 264 -8.74 -5.60 2.77
C CYS A 264 -9.47 -6.20 1.57
N GLU A 265 -10.72 -5.80 1.30
CA GLU A 265 -11.45 -6.39 0.16
C GLU A 265 -11.01 -5.83 -1.20
N ALA A 266 -10.67 -6.68 -2.17
CA ALA A 266 -10.27 -6.24 -3.52
C ALA A 266 -11.38 -5.49 -4.28
N CYS A 267 -12.65 -5.84 -4.05
CA CYS A 267 -13.81 -5.33 -4.77
C CYS A 267 -13.98 -3.80 -4.67
N ASN A 268 -13.50 -3.20 -3.57
CA ASN A 268 -13.67 -1.79 -3.24
C ASN A 268 -12.65 -0.85 -3.92
N PHE A 269 -11.64 -1.39 -4.61
CA PHE A 269 -10.47 -0.64 -5.11
C PHE A 269 -10.22 -0.87 -6.61
N GLY A 270 -9.66 0.14 -7.27
CA GLY A 270 -9.31 0.09 -8.70
C GLY A 270 -7.94 -0.51 -9.00
N ALA A 271 -6.99 -0.44 -8.05
CA ALA A 271 -5.62 -0.93 -8.22
C ALA A 271 -4.96 -1.26 -6.88
N LEU A 272 -3.96 -2.15 -6.92
CA LEU A 272 -3.11 -2.55 -5.79
C LEU A 272 -1.68 -2.04 -6.03
N ILE A 273 -1.04 -1.49 -5.01
CA ILE A 273 0.37 -1.07 -5.00
C ILE A 273 1.04 -1.68 -3.77
N ILE A 274 2.22 -2.27 -3.96
CA ILE A 274 3.07 -2.81 -2.90
C ILE A 274 4.47 -2.20 -3.08
N PRO A 275 4.86 -1.21 -2.23
CA PRO A 275 6.23 -0.72 -2.14
C PRO A 275 7.20 -1.82 -1.69
N GLY A 276 8.49 -1.62 -1.94
CA GLY A 276 9.55 -2.50 -1.44
C GLY A 276 9.97 -2.16 -0.01
N GLY A 277 11.25 -2.41 0.26
CA GLY A 277 11.78 -2.52 1.63
C GLY A 277 11.78 -3.97 2.10
N PHE A 278 12.66 -4.30 3.04
CA PHE A 278 12.84 -5.65 3.55
C PHE A 278 11.62 -6.18 4.29
N GLY A 279 10.73 -5.33 4.82
CA GLY A 279 9.44 -5.76 5.34
C GLY A 279 8.58 -6.51 4.30
N ALA A 280 8.78 -6.29 3.00
CA ALA A 280 8.12 -7.10 1.96
C ALA A 280 8.60 -8.57 1.97
N VAL A 281 9.88 -8.82 2.27
CA VAL A 281 10.50 -10.17 2.27
C VAL A 281 10.73 -10.77 3.66
N ARG A 282 10.35 -10.03 4.71
CA ARG A 282 10.44 -10.45 6.13
C ARG A 282 9.07 -10.47 6.83
N THR A 283 8.21 -9.47 6.57
CA THR A 283 6.92 -9.28 7.27
C THR A 283 5.72 -9.70 6.42
N LEU A 284 5.74 -9.39 5.12
CA LEU A 284 4.69 -9.81 4.17
C LEU A 284 4.93 -11.20 3.57
N SER A 285 6.13 -11.74 3.75
CA SER A 285 6.56 -13.09 3.37
C SER A 285 7.80 -13.47 4.15
N ASP A 286 8.16 -14.76 4.13
CA ASP A 286 9.40 -15.29 4.71
C ASP A 286 10.53 -15.48 3.67
N PHE A 287 10.45 -14.80 2.53
CA PHE A 287 11.41 -14.95 1.42
C PHE A 287 12.86 -14.72 1.81
N ALA A 288 13.14 -13.79 2.73
CA ALA A 288 14.50 -13.53 3.22
C ALA A 288 15.14 -14.75 3.91
N THR A 289 14.34 -15.69 4.42
CA THR A 289 14.84 -16.91 5.09
C THR A 289 14.63 -18.19 4.28
N LYS A 290 13.57 -18.28 3.47
CA LYS A 290 13.22 -19.50 2.70
C LYS A 290 13.48 -19.43 1.19
N GLY A 291 13.78 -18.26 0.63
CA GLY A 291 14.07 -18.11 -0.79
C GLY A 291 12.96 -18.65 -1.70
N CYS A 292 13.24 -19.76 -2.42
CA CYS A 292 12.30 -20.36 -3.37
C CYS A 292 11.09 -21.02 -2.67
N ASP A 293 11.28 -21.56 -1.46
CA ASP A 293 10.25 -22.25 -0.68
C ASP A 293 9.44 -21.30 0.22
N CYS A 294 9.45 -20.00 -0.12
CA CYS A 294 8.80 -18.98 0.68
C CYS A 294 7.27 -19.09 0.65
N THR A 295 6.65 -18.42 1.61
CA THR A 295 5.20 -18.19 1.72
C THR A 295 4.94 -16.70 1.85
N VAL A 296 3.84 -16.25 1.25
CA VAL A 296 3.30 -14.89 1.43
C VAL A 296 2.21 -14.99 2.50
N ILE A 297 2.05 -13.96 3.34
CA ILE A 297 1.02 -14.00 4.39
C ILE A 297 -0.38 -14.21 3.77
N PRO A 298 -1.26 -15.04 4.37
CA PRO A 298 -2.49 -15.52 3.71
C PRO A 298 -3.40 -14.41 3.18
N ASP A 299 -3.59 -13.33 3.95
CA ASP A 299 -4.41 -12.19 3.54
C ASP A 299 -3.86 -11.49 2.29
N LEU A 300 -2.54 -11.35 2.18
CA LEU A 300 -1.90 -10.74 1.03
C LEU A 300 -1.87 -11.66 -0.19
N GLU A 301 -1.64 -12.97 0.01
CA GLU A 301 -1.72 -13.95 -1.06
C GLU A 301 -3.12 -13.94 -1.69
N LYS A 302 -4.17 -14.08 -0.86
CA LYS A 302 -5.56 -14.01 -1.29
C LYS A 302 -5.86 -12.68 -2.00
N LEU A 303 -5.37 -11.55 -1.47
CA LEU A 303 -5.56 -10.24 -2.08
C LEU A 303 -4.94 -10.16 -3.49
N ILE A 304 -3.71 -10.65 -3.66
CA ILE A 304 -3.02 -10.67 -4.97
C ILE A 304 -3.79 -11.55 -5.96
N GLN A 305 -4.30 -12.70 -5.51
CA GLN A 305 -5.16 -13.58 -6.31
C GLN A 305 -6.46 -12.86 -6.72
N ASP A 306 -7.19 -12.25 -5.77
CA ASP A 306 -8.45 -11.54 -6.03
C ASP A 306 -8.27 -10.41 -7.09
N PHE A 307 -7.25 -9.55 -6.93
CA PHE A 307 -6.94 -8.50 -7.92
C PHE A 307 -6.61 -9.07 -9.30
N SER A 308 -5.86 -10.17 -9.36
CA SER A 308 -5.45 -10.86 -10.58
C SER A 308 -6.63 -11.56 -11.30
N CYS A 309 -7.56 -12.11 -10.53
CA CYS A 309 -8.82 -12.68 -11.01
C CYS A 309 -9.72 -11.60 -11.62
N GLU A 310 -9.91 -10.47 -10.92
CA GLU A 310 -10.67 -9.31 -11.42
C GLU A 310 -9.97 -8.55 -12.57
N LYS A 311 -8.73 -8.93 -12.95
CA LYS A 311 -7.87 -8.25 -13.93
C LYS A 311 -7.56 -6.79 -13.57
N LYS A 312 -7.69 -6.42 -12.30
CA LYS A 312 -7.30 -5.11 -11.78
C LYS A 312 -5.77 -5.00 -11.78
N PRO A 313 -5.20 -3.83 -12.09
CA PRO A 313 -3.75 -3.67 -12.15
C PRO A 313 -3.11 -3.75 -10.75
N ILE A 314 -1.99 -4.47 -10.69
CA ILE A 314 -1.14 -4.61 -9.48
C ILE A 314 0.20 -3.97 -9.79
N GLY A 315 0.71 -3.10 -8.92
CA GLY A 315 2.03 -2.49 -9.02
C GLY A 315 2.94 -2.95 -7.88
N THR A 316 4.15 -3.39 -8.23
CA THR A 316 5.19 -3.78 -7.26
C THR A 316 6.43 -2.90 -7.47
N ILE A 317 7.11 -2.55 -6.38
CA ILE A 317 8.28 -1.68 -6.41
C ILE A 317 9.43 -2.41 -5.71
N CYS A 318 10.64 -2.34 -6.26
CA CYS A 318 11.84 -2.97 -5.69
C CYS A 318 11.61 -4.47 -5.45
N ILE A 319 12.03 -5.00 -4.30
CA ILE A 319 11.96 -6.42 -3.96
C ILE A 319 10.52 -6.97 -3.89
N ALA A 320 9.48 -6.13 -3.76
CA ALA A 320 8.08 -6.59 -3.69
C ALA A 320 7.60 -7.33 -4.96
N GLY A 321 8.35 -7.25 -6.07
CA GLY A 321 8.12 -8.10 -7.25
C GLY A 321 8.24 -9.62 -6.97
N VAL A 322 8.93 -10.00 -5.89
CA VAL A 322 9.01 -11.38 -5.36
C VAL A 322 7.63 -11.90 -4.93
N LEU A 323 6.80 -11.07 -4.28
CA LEU A 323 5.51 -11.48 -3.73
C LEU A 323 4.55 -11.96 -4.83
N VAL A 324 4.44 -11.17 -5.91
CA VAL A 324 3.65 -11.55 -7.08
C VAL A 324 4.30 -12.68 -7.87
N ALA A 325 5.63 -12.84 -7.84
CA ALA A 325 6.31 -13.99 -8.43
C ALA A 325 5.95 -15.30 -7.72
N ARG A 326 5.85 -15.28 -6.39
CA ARG A 326 5.47 -16.45 -5.59
C ARG A 326 4.00 -16.85 -5.73
N VAL A 327 3.11 -15.87 -5.89
CA VAL A 327 1.65 -16.09 -5.95
C VAL A 327 1.12 -16.31 -7.38
N LEU A 328 1.76 -15.75 -8.41
CA LEU A 328 1.23 -15.75 -9.78
C LEU A 328 2.16 -16.46 -10.77
N GLU A 329 1.90 -17.75 -11.00
CA GLU A 329 2.71 -18.64 -11.85
C GLU A 329 2.99 -18.06 -13.25
N GLY A 330 4.27 -17.90 -13.60
CA GLY A 330 4.69 -17.36 -14.89
C GLY A 330 4.44 -15.86 -15.09
N VAL A 331 4.22 -15.09 -14.01
CA VAL A 331 4.16 -13.63 -14.06
C VAL A 331 5.44 -13.05 -14.68
N LYS A 332 5.33 -11.89 -15.34
CA LYS A 332 6.47 -11.15 -15.88
C LYS A 332 6.77 -9.91 -15.02
N VAL A 333 7.92 -9.90 -14.35
CA VAL A 333 8.34 -8.80 -13.47
C VAL A 333 9.74 -8.28 -13.85
N THR A 334 10.16 -7.18 -13.24
CA THR A 334 11.56 -6.77 -13.18
C THR A 334 11.95 -6.51 -11.72
N LEU A 335 13.15 -6.95 -11.35
CA LEU A 335 13.82 -6.58 -10.11
C LEU A 335 15.09 -5.76 -10.38
N GLY A 336 15.38 -5.42 -11.65
CA GLY A 336 16.62 -4.74 -12.03
C GLY A 336 17.41 -5.46 -13.12
N LYS A 337 18.72 -5.58 -12.87
CA LYS A 337 19.69 -6.35 -13.67
C LYS A 337 20.40 -7.39 -12.80
N ASP A 338 20.88 -8.47 -13.41
CA ASP A 338 21.76 -9.48 -12.79
C ASP A 338 23.25 -9.28 -13.13
N CYS A 339 23.65 -8.05 -13.47
CA CYS A 339 25.04 -7.67 -13.72
C CYS A 339 25.57 -6.76 -12.60
N SER A 340 26.84 -6.94 -12.20
CA SER A 340 27.54 -6.11 -11.20
C SER A 340 26.95 -6.15 -9.78
N PRO A 341 27.44 -7.04 -8.89
CA PRO A 341 27.01 -7.10 -7.48
C PRO A 341 27.21 -5.79 -6.70
N ASP A 342 28.21 -4.97 -7.08
CA ASP A 342 28.47 -3.68 -6.45
C ASP A 342 27.34 -2.65 -6.71
N GLU A 343 26.68 -2.76 -7.87
CA GLU A 343 25.60 -1.86 -8.28
C GLU A 343 24.20 -2.45 -8.02
N TRP A 344 24.07 -3.77 -8.12
CA TRP A 344 22.83 -4.54 -7.94
C TRP A 344 23.02 -5.59 -6.84
N PRO A 345 23.12 -5.18 -5.56
CA PRO A 345 23.47 -6.07 -4.44
C PRO A 345 22.46 -7.20 -4.20
N TYR A 346 21.23 -7.05 -4.70
CA TYR A 346 20.15 -8.03 -4.55
C TYR A 346 19.85 -8.82 -5.84
N ALA A 347 20.82 -8.86 -6.78
CA ALA A 347 20.70 -9.57 -8.05
C ALA A 347 20.37 -11.07 -7.91
N GLU A 348 20.76 -11.71 -6.79
CA GLU A 348 20.45 -13.13 -6.55
C GLU A 348 18.94 -13.42 -6.51
N ALA A 349 18.12 -12.48 -5.99
CA ALA A 349 16.67 -12.61 -5.96
C ALA A 349 16.06 -12.86 -7.36
N ILE A 350 16.71 -12.37 -8.42
CA ILE A 350 16.32 -12.64 -9.82
C ILE A 350 16.38 -14.13 -10.16
N GLN A 351 17.42 -14.84 -9.69
CA GLN A 351 17.56 -16.27 -9.95
C GLN A 351 16.54 -17.09 -9.15
N ILE A 352 16.29 -16.70 -7.90
CA ILE A 352 15.28 -17.35 -7.04
C ILE A 352 13.87 -17.19 -7.66
N ILE A 353 13.49 -15.98 -8.11
CA ILE A 353 12.16 -15.82 -8.75
C ILE A 353 12.06 -16.54 -10.11
N ARG A 354 13.17 -16.77 -10.82
CA ARG A 354 13.19 -17.63 -12.02
C ARG A 354 12.94 -19.10 -11.67
N GLN A 355 13.48 -19.59 -10.55
CA GLN A 355 13.22 -20.94 -10.04
C GLN A 355 11.75 -21.12 -9.64
N MET A 356 11.12 -20.09 -9.04
CA MET A 356 9.67 -20.02 -8.81
C MET A 356 8.83 -19.86 -10.11
N GLY A 357 9.44 -19.96 -11.30
CA GLY A 357 8.76 -19.93 -12.59
C GLY A 357 8.43 -18.53 -13.12
N ALA A 358 8.82 -17.45 -12.45
CA ALA A 358 8.58 -16.09 -12.93
C ALA A 358 9.52 -15.68 -14.07
N LYS A 359 9.01 -14.85 -14.99
CA LYS A 359 9.76 -14.33 -16.14
C LYS A 359 10.33 -12.96 -15.81
N VAL A 360 11.67 -12.85 -15.78
CA VAL A 360 12.34 -11.60 -15.42
C VAL A 360 12.74 -10.80 -16.66
N ASP A 361 12.33 -9.54 -16.69
CA ASP A 361 12.68 -8.54 -17.69
C ASP A 361 13.80 -7.66 -17.15
N MET A 362 14.98 -7.68 -17.78
CA MET A 362 16.08 -6.83 -17.31
C MET A 362 15.79 -5.35 -17.62
N LYS A 363 15.94 -4.51 -16.59
CA LYS A 363 15.66 -3.06 -16.66
C LYS A 363 16.65 -2.28 -15.80
N ASP A 364 17.10 -1.16 -16.35
CA ASP A 364 17.71 -0.09 -15.56
C ASP A 364 16.72 0.50 -14.54
N VAL A 365 17.24 1.21 -13.53
CA VAL A 365 16.46 1.82 -12.43
C VAL A 365 15.24 2.62 -12.88
N LYS A 366 15.31 3.31 -14.04
CA LYS A 366 14.21 4.11 -14.64
C LYS A 366 13.19 3.30 -15.46
N GLY A 367 13.34 1.98 -15.51
CA GLY A 367 12.54 1.06 -16.31
C GLY A 367 11.31 0.52 -15.59
N VAL A 368 10.30 0.14 -16.36
CA VAL A 368 9.06 -0.48 -15.86
C VAL A 368 8.73 -1.67 -16.76
N THR A 369 8.27 -2.76 -16.16
CA THR A 369 7.83 -3.97 -16.85
C THR A 369 6.34 -4.19 -16.64
N LYS A 370 5.64 -4.65 -17.69
CA LYS A 370 4.22 -5.05 -17.62
C LYS A 370 4.05 -6.54 -17.94
N CYS A 371 3.46 -7.30 -17.01
CA CYS A 371 2.87 -8.60 -17.32
C CYS A 371 1.47 -8.41 -17.94
N LYS A 372 1.29 -8.83 -19.19
CA LYS A 372 -0.04 -8.81 -19.83
C LYS A 372 -1.02 -9.85 -19.23
N LYS A 373 -0.53 -11.05 -18.85
CA LYS A 373 -1.34 -12.18 -18.32
C LYS A 373 -2.12 -11.80 -17.05
N TYR A 374 -1.46 -11.07 -16.15
CA TYR A 374 -1.98 -10.74 -14.81
C TYR A 374 -2.17 -9.24 -14.56
N ASN A 375 -1.95 -8.38 -15.56
CA ASN A 375 -1.99 -6.91 -15.42
C ASN A 375 -1.04 -6.37 -14.32
N VAL A 376 0.06 -7.07 -14.05
CA VAL A 376 1.09 -6.69 -13.08
C VAL A 376 2.07 -5.69 -13.70
N PHE A 377 2.50 -4.70 -12.92
CA PHE A 377 3.52 -3.72 -13.22
C PHE A 377 4.63 -3.79 -12.16
N SER A 378 5.88 -3.64 -12.58
CA SER A 378 7.04 -3.69 -11.67
C SER A 378 8.12 -2.70 -12.09
N THR A 379 8.86 -2.17 -11.11
CA THR A 379 10.01 -1.28 -11.34
C THR A 379 11.13 -1.55 -10.31
N PRO A 380 12.42 -1.48 -10.68
CA PRO A 380 13.51 -1.93 -9.80
C PRO A 380 13.74 -1.04 -8.57
N ALA A 381 13.52 0.28 -8.68
CA ALA A 381 13.78 1.24 -7.61
C ALA A 381 15.13 0.98 -6.86
N TRP A 382 15.12 0.85 -5.53
CA TRP A 382 16.35 0.72 -4.71
C TRP A 382 17.09 -0.62 -4.83
N MET A 383 16.65 -1.53 -5.71
CA MET A 383 17.49 -2.67 -6.13
C MET A 383 18.79 -2.22 -6.81
N TYR A 384 18.85 -0.98 -7.30
CA TYR A 384 20.06 -0.33 -7.82
C TYR A 384 20.68 0.60 -6.77
N LYS A 385 21.84 0.24 -6.22
CA LYS A 385 22.54 0.98 -5.17
C LYS A 385 22.97 2.40 -5.56
N PRO A 386 23.45 2.69 -6.80
CA PRO A 386 23.78 4.04 -7.24
C PRO A 386 22.57 4.91 -7.65
N ALA A 387 21.33 4.50 -7.36
CA ALA A 387 20.14 5.29 -7.67
C ALA A 387 20.10 6.62 -6.90
N THR A 388 19.57 7.67 -7.52
CA THR A 388 19.15 8.88 -6.80
C THR A 388 17.64 8.83 -6.51
N TYR A 389 17.20 9.52 -5.46
CA TYR A 389 15.77 9.72 -5.16
C TYR A 389 14.96 10.21 -6.38
N CYS A 390 15.56 11.02 -7.26
CA CYS A 390 14.93 11.48 -8.50
C CYS A 390 14.70 10.33 -9.50
N ASP A 391 15.63 9.38 -9.62
CA ASP A 391 15.50 8.20 -10.47
C ASP A 391 14.37 7.30 -9.99
N ILE A 392 14.32 7.05 -8.67
CA ILE A 392 13.28 6.26 -7.99
C ILE A 392 11.90 6.88 -8.21
N HIS A 393 11.75 8.16 -7.88
CA HIS A 393 10.52 8.92 -8.07
C HIS A 393 10.05 8.87 -9.52
N THR A 394 10.96 9.14 -10.47
CA THR A 394 10.67 9.10 -11.92
C THR A 394 10.21 7.72 -12.39
N ALA A 395 10.84 6.64 -11.91
CA ALA A 395 10.49 5.27 -12.27
C ALA A 395 9.10 4.88 -11.76
N ILE A 396 8.81 5.21 -10.50
CA ILE A 396 7.49 4.99 -9.88
C ILE A 396 6.42 5.82 -10.59
N GLY A 397 6.70 7.08 -10.95
CA GLY A 397 5.79 7.92 -11.74
C GLY A 397 5.39 7.30 -13.07
N LYS A 398 6.31 6.65 -13.78
CA LYS A 398 6.01 5.85 -14.98
C LYS A 398 5.13 4.65 -14.65
N LEU A 399 5.44 3.91 -13.59
CA LEU A 399 4.66 2.74 -13.14
C LEU A 399 3.20 3.14 -12.83
N ILE A 400 2.99 4.15 -11.99
CA ILE A 400 1.65 4.65 -11.65
C ILE A 400 0.92 5.17 -12.91
N THR A 401 1.62 5.82 -13.84
CA THR A 401 1.04 6.27 -15.12
C THR A 401 0.58 5.11 -16.00
N MET A 402 1.35 4.03 -16.09
CA MET A 402 1.00 2.83 -16.86
C MET A 402 -0.15 2.04 -16.20
N LEU A 403 -0.13 1.94 -14.87
CA LEU A 403 -1.15 1.31 -14.05
C LEU A 403 -2.50 2.03 -14.17
N LYS A 404 -2.53 3.37 -14.05
CA LYS A 404 -3.75 4.18 -14.22
C LYS A 404 -4.42 3.96 -15.58
N LYS A 405 -3.65 3.80 -16.67
CA LYS A 405 -4.21 3.49 -18.01
C LYS A 405 -4.92 2.14 -18.08
N CYS A 406 -4.71 1.25 -17.11
CA CYS A 406 -5.29 -0.09 -17.06
C CYS A 406 -6.38 -0.22 -15.98
N ILE A 407 -6.62 0.83 -15.20
CA ILE A 407 -7.84 0.99 -14.40
C ILE A 407 -8.99 1.27 -15.37
N ARG A 408 -9.93 0.31 -15.48
CA ARG A 408 -11.11 0.45 -16.34
C ARG A 408 -11.98 1.60 -15.82
N GLN A 409 -12.29 2.58 -16.66
CA GLN A 409 -13.23 3.68 -16.35
C GLN A 409 -14.67 3.19 -16.27
#